data_AF-A0A0F7VS04-F1
#
_entry.id   AF-A0A0F7VS04-F1
#
_cell.length_a   1.000
_cell.length_b   1.000
_cell.length_c   1.000
_cell.angle_alpha   90.00
_cell.angle_beta   90.00
_cell.angle_gamma   90.00
#
_symmetry.space_group_name_H-M   'P 1'
#
loop_
_entity.id
_entity.type
_entity.pdbx_description
1 polymer ?
#
loop_
_entity_poly.entity_id
_entity_poly.type
_entity_poly.pdbx_seq_one_letter_code
_entity_poly.pdbx_strand_id
1 'polypeptide(L)'
;MRALRTLLIVVVILGGLFVAADRLAVHFAEGEVADRVRASEDLAAKPDVSIEGFPFLTQLAGGKLDEVKVGIGGYQAATGDGTTIRIDDLRADMKGVEFSGDFGSATAATATGTATIPYGELLKAAQAEPAQVGPGITARLAGLSDGGDGKIKVELEVSLFGAELPRRVSLLSSLAVRDDRVEVRADVLPRIGDVDLVESRIRAVSDFRQVIDRLPGGIRLDRVAAAPDGVEITVKGSDVRLAG
;
A
#
# COMPACT_ATOMS: atom_id res chain seq x y z
N MET A 1 27.79 -40.99 34.62
CA MET A 1 28.04 -41.06 33.16
C MET A 1 26.84 -41.59 32.37
N ARG A 2 26.30 -42.80 32.63
CA ARG A 2 25.19 -43.37 31.84
C ARG A 2 23.86 -42.61 31.96
N ALA A 3 23.42 -42.27 33.18
CA ALA A 3 22.18 -41.53 33.39
C ALA A 3 22.20 -40.12 32.76
N LEU A 4 23.34 -39.43 32.82
CA LEU A 4 23.53 -38.13 32.18
C LEU A 4 23.42 -38.22 30.65
N ARG A 5 23.98 -39.29 30.05
CA ARG A 5 23.87 -39.54 28.61
C ARG A 5 22.43 -39.83 28.19
N THR A 6 21.71 -40.66 28.94
CA THR A 6 20.30 -40.95 28.68
C THR A 6 19.44 -39.70 28.81
N LEU A 7 19.63 -38.89 29.86
CA LEU A 7 18.94 -37.62 30.04
C LEU A 7 19.19 -36.69 28.86
N LEU A 8 20.45 -36.55 28.43
CA LEU A 8 20.81 -35.70 27.29
C LEU A 8 20.13 -36.17 26.00
N ILE A 9 20.10 -37.48 25.74
CA ILE A 9 19.40 -38.04 24.56
C ILE A 9 17.90 -37.74 24.62
N VAL A 10 17.26 -37.94 25.77
CA VAL A 10 15.84 -37.64 25.95
C VAL A 10 15.56 -36.17 25.72
N VAL A 11 16.38 -35.27 26.28
CA VAL A 11 16.26 -33.82 26.08
C VAL A 11 16.42 -33.44 24.61
N VAL A 12 17.38 -34.04 23.90
CA VAL A 12 17.58 -33.79 22.46
C VAL A 12 16.40 -34.28 21.64
N ILE A 13 15.87 -35.48 21.93
CA ILE A 13 14.70 -36.02 21.22
C ILE A 13 13.46 -35.16 21.49
N LEU A 14 13.18 -34.81 22.74
CA LEU A 14 12.04 -33.97 23.09
C LEU A 14 12.19 -32.57 22.51
N GLY A 15 13.40 -32.00 22.54
CA GLY A 15 13.70 -30.73 21.89
C GLY A 15 13.43 -30.80 20.38
N GLY A 16 13.92 -31.83 19.70
CA GLY A 16 13.65 -32.04 18.27
C GLY A 16 12.17 -32.17 17.94
N LEU A 17 11.42 -32.96 18.73
CA LEU A 17 9.98 -33.12 18.56
C LEU A 17 9.21 -31.82 18.79
N PHE A 18 9.62 -31.03 19.78
CA PHE A 18 9.03 -29.73 20.06
C PHE A 18 9.22 -28.77 18.88
N VAL A 19 10.42 -28.68 18.32
CA VAL A 19 10.69 -27.85 17.13
C VAL A 19 9.86 -28.29 15.93
N ALA A 20 9.70 -29.59 15.72
CA ALA A 20 8.87 -30.11 14.63
C ALA A 20 7.39 -29.74 14.82
N ALA A 21 6.85 -29.90 16.03
CA ALA A 21 5.47 -29.53 16.35
C ALA A 21 5.24 -28.02 16.19
N ASP A 22 6.19 -27.21 16.66
CA ASP A 22 6.16 -25.74 16.55
C ASP A 22 6.04 -25.29 15.09
N ARG A 23 6.85 -25.88 14.20
CA ARG A 23 6.87 -25.52 12.78
C ARG A 23 5.66 -26.00 12.00
N LEU A 24 5.05 -27.11 12.39
CA LEU A 24 3.79 -27.55 11.81
C LEU A 24 2.63 -26.67 12.27
N ALA A 25 2.63 -26.26 13.54
CA ALA A 25 1.58 -25.43 14.12
C ALA A 25 1.53 -24.04 13.46
N VAL A 26 2.69 -23.38 13.28
CA VAL A 26 2.73 -22.06 12.64
C VAL A 26 2.25 -22.11 11.20
N HIS A 27 2.67 -23.11 10.42
CA HIS A 27 2.26 -23.24 9.03
C HIS A 27 0.74 -23.47 8.88
N PHE A 28 0.16 -24.25 9.79
CA PHE A 28 -1.28 -24.44 9.84
C PHE A 28 -2.00 -23.13 10.21
N ALA A 29 -1.50 -22.39 11.20
CA ALA A 29 -2.07 -21.12 11.63
C ALA A 29 -2.03 -20.05 10.52
N GLU A 30 -0.91 -19.91 9.80
CA GLU A 30 -0.77 -19.04 8.63
C GLU A 30 -1.84 -19.35 7.58
N GLY A 31 -2.04 -20.64 7.29
CA GLY A 31 -3.04 -21.11 6.34
C GLY A 31 -4.48 -20.75 6.73
N GLU A 32 -4.83 -20.94 8.00
CA GLU A 32 -6.16 -20.64 8.55
C GLU A 32 -6.43 -19.13 8.57
N VAL A 33 -5.45 -18.33 8.99
CA VAL A 33 -5.56 -16.86 8.97
C VAL A 33 -5.76 -16.36 7.54
N ALA A 34 -5.00 -16.88 6.58
CA ALA A 34 -5.14 -16.52 5.18
C ALA A 34 -6.54 -16.86 4.62
N ASP A 35 -7.09 -18.03 4.97
CA ASP A 35 -8.45 -18.40 4.54
C ASP A 35 -9.53 -17.53 5.20
N ARG A 36 -9.34 -17.14 6.47
CA ARG A 36 -10.26 -16.24 7.17
C ARG A 36 -10.23 -14.82 6.60
N VAL A 37 -9.05 -14.28 6.32
CA VAL A 37 -8.89 -12.96 5.67
C VAL A 37 -9.50 -12.98 4.27
N ARG A 38 -9.28 -14.06 3.49
CA ARG A 38 -9.94 -14.22 2.18
C ARG A 38 -11.46 -14.13 2.30
N ALA A 39 -12.04 -14.80 3.29
CA ALA A 39 -13.49 -14.84 3.47
C ALA A 39 -14.06 -13.52 4.03
N SER A 40 -13.36 -12.84 4.94
CA SER A 40 -13.84 -11.58 5.53
C SER A 40 -13.75 -10.41 4.57
N GLU A 41 -12.72 -10.37 3.73
CA GLU A 41 -12.46 -9.30 2.77
C GLU A 41 -12.94 -9.63 1.35
N ASP A 42 -13.67 -10.75 1.17
CA ASP A 42 -14.18 -11.25 -0.13
C ASP A 42 -13.10 -11.28 -1.23
N LEU A 43 -11.90 -11.75 -0.87
CA LEU A 43 -10.75 -11.73 -1.78
C LEU A 43 -10.88 -12.83 -2.84
N ALA A 44 -10.63 -12.47 -4.09
CA ALA A 44 -10.61 -13.42 -5.21
C ALA A 44 -9.50 -14.49 -5.09
N ALA A 45 -8.39 -14.15 -4.43
CA ALA A 45 -7.25 -15.03 -4.22
C ALA A 45 -6.92 -15.17 -2.73
N LYS A 46 -6.28 -16.29 -2.36
CA LYS A 46 -5.79 -16.50 -1.00
C LYS A 46 -4.63 -15.53 -0.72
N PRO A 47 -4.69 -14.72 0.34
CA PRO A 47 -3.58 -13.84 0.70
C PRO A 47 -2.39 -14.66 1.24
N ASP A 48 -1.20 -14.11 1.09
CA ASP A 48 0.02 -14.61 1.71
C ASP A 48 0.05 -14.14 3.16
N VAL A 49 0.20 -15.05 4.11
CA VAL A 49 0.29 -14.72 5.53
C VAL A 49 1.50 -15.44 6.09
N SER A 50 2.34 -14.71 6.79
CA SER A 50 3.50 -15.26 7.49
C SER A 50 3.53 -14.79 8.93
N ILE A 51 3.74 -15.73 9.85
CA ILE A 51 3.91 -15.47 11.27
C ILE A 51 5.37 -15.76 11.61
N GLU A 52 6.09 -14.71 11.92
CA GLU A 52 7.51 -14.77 12.21
C GLU A 52 7.76 -15.01 13.70
N GLY A 53 8.99 -15.43 14.02
CA GLY A 53 9.43 -15.69 15.39
C GLY A 53 9.53 -17.17 15.74
N PHE A 54 10.25 -17.45 16.82
CA PHE A 54 10.53 -18.82 17.26
C PHE A 54 10.80 -18.89 18.78
N PRO A 55 10.18 -19.84 19.50
CA PRO A 55 9.14 -20.79 19.06
C PRO A 55 7.76 -20.12 18.95
N PHE A 56 6.99 -20.46 17.91
CA PHE A 56 5.62 -19.97 17.71
C PHE A 56 4.68 -20.34 18.85
N LEU A 57 4.72 -21.60 19.31
CA LEU A 57 3.85 -22.09 20.39
C LEU A 57 4.08 -21.36 21.71
N THR A 58 5.32 -20.92 21.96
CA THR A 58 5.66 -20.12 23.14
C THR A 58 5.07 -18.72 23.04
N GLN A 59 5.16 -18.08 21.86
CA GLN A 59 4.55 -16.78 21.58
C GLN A 59 3.02 -16.84 21.71
N LEU A 60 2.41 -17.87 21.12
CA LEU A 60 0.98 -18.13 21.19
C LEU A 60 0.51 -18.29 22.65
N ALA A 61 1.23 -19.08 23.45
CA ALA A 61 0.94 -19.24 24.88
C ALA A 61 1.16 -17.95 25.69
N GLY A 62 2.06 -17.08 25.23
CA GLY A 62 2.32 -15.76 25.82
C GLY A 62 1.30 -14.68 25.44
N GLY A 63 0.38 -14.96 24.52
CA GLY A 63 -0.63 -13.98 24.07
C GLY A 63 -0.07 -12.88 23.15
N LYS A 64 1.13 -13.07 22.59
CA LYS A 64 1.81 -12.07 21.77
C LYS A 64 2.63 -12.72 20.67
N LEU A 65 2.43 -12.26 19.43
CA LEU A 65 3.26 -12.62 18.28
C LEU A 65 4.28 -11.51 18.00
N ASP A 66 5.51 -11.89 17.69
CA ASP A 66 6.60 -10.95 17.45
C ASP A 66 6.38 -10.17 16.16
N GLU A 67 6.01 -10.84 15.07
CA GLU A 67 5.80 -10.22 13.78
C GLU A 67 4.84 -11.04 12.92
N VAL A 68 3.90 -10.36 12.26
CA VAL A 68 2.90 -10.93 11.36
C VAL A 68 2.92 -10.13 10.07
N LYS A 69 3.06 -10.82 8.95
CA LYS A 69 3.03 -10.24 7.60
C LYS A 69 1.82 -10.74 6.85
N VAL A 70 1.17 -9.83 6.13
CA VAL A 70 0.04 -10.14 5.26
C VAL A 70 0.28 -9.49 3.91
N GLY A 71 0.17 -10.26 2.84
CA GLY A 71 0.28 -9.82 1.45
C GLY A 71 -0.99 -10.17 0.67
N ILE A 72 -1.67 -9.16 0.13
CA ILE A 72 -2.87 -9.30 -0.68
C ILE A 72 -2.55 -8.79 -2.09
N GLY A 73 -2.68 -9.67 -3.08
CA GLY A 73 -2.58 -9.30 -4.49
C GLY A 73 -3.94 -8.99 -5.09
N GLY A 74 -4.03 -7.91 -5.86
CA GLY A 74 -5.24 -7.58 -6.64
C GLY A 74 -6.47 -7.27 -5.77
N TYR A 75 -6.31 -6.43 -4.76
CA TYR A 75 -7.40 -5.98 -3.89
C TYR A 75 -8.28 -4.94 -4.59
N GLN A 76 -9.60 -5.03 -4.44
CA GLN A 76 -10.52 -4.02 -4.93
C GLN A 76 -11.00 -3.16 -3.75
N ALA A 77 -10.48 -1.94 -3.66
CA ALA A 77 -10.88 -1.00 -2.63
C ALA A 77 -12.06 -0.15 -3.14
N ALA A 78 -13.16 -0.09 -2.38
CA ALA A 78 -14.22 0.85 -2.64
C ALA A 78 -13.77 2.27 -2.27
N THR A 79 -13.97 3.23 -3.17
CA THR A 79 -13.78 4.65 -2.91
C THR A 79 -15.08 5.27 -2.41
N GLY A 80 -14.99 6.36 -1.64
CA GLY A 80 -16.16 6.98 -0.97
C GLY A 80 -17.24 7.53 -1.92
N ASP A 81 -16.98 7.57 -3.22
CA ASP A 81 -17.88 7.93 -4.31
C ASP A 81 -18.55 6.72 -4.98
N GLY A 82 -18.33 5.50 -4.48
CA GLY A 82 -18.94 4.26 -4.99
C GLY A 82 -18.20 3.63 -6.17
N THR A 83 -17.06 4.17 -6.56
CA THR A 83 -16.14 3.55 -7.54
C THR A 83 -15.28 2.50 -6.83
N THR A 84 -14.72 1.55 -7.58
CA THR A 84 -13.69 0.63 -7.07
C THR A 84 -12.35 0.94 -7.73
N ILE A 85 -11.30 1.01 -6.92
CA ILE A 85 -9.91 1.13 -7.39
C ILE A 85 -9.22 -0.21 -7.12
N ARG A 86 -8.55 -0.74 -8.14
CA ARG A 86 -7.71 -1.92 -7.99
C ARG A 86 -6.34 -1.54 -7.42
N ILE A 87 -5.95 -2.22 -6.36
CA ILE A 87 -4.63 -2.17 -5.73
C ILE A 87 -3.93 -3.48 -6.04
N ASP A 88 -2.76 -3.43 -6.70
CA ASP A 88 -2.13 -4.64 -7.22
C ASP A 88 -1.39 -5.40 -6.14
N ASP A 89 -0.81 -4.66 -5.22
CA ASP A 89 0.04 -5.19 -4.18
C ASP A 89 -0.23 -4.43 -2.88
N LEU A 90 -0.80 -5.12 -1.91
CA LEU A 90 -1.07 -4.60 -0.58
C LEU A 90 -0.34 -5.47 0.42
N ARG A 91 0.63 -4.89 1.13
CA ARG A 91 1.35 -5.57 2.21
C ARG A 91 1.15 -4.86 3.54
N ALA A 92 1.08 -5.64 4.61
CA ALA A 92 1.09 -5.17 5.98
C ALA A 92 2.11 -5.98 6.77
N ASP A 93 2.97 -5.29 7.53
CA ASP A 93 3.95 -5.83 8.47
C ASP A 93 3.61 -5.27 9.85
N MET A 94 3.23 -6.16 10.76
CA MET A 94 2.76 -5.81 12.10
C MET A 94 3.69 -6.47 13.11
N LYS A 95 4.22 -5.68 14.06
CA LYS A 95 5.15 -6.16 15.08
C LYS A 95 4.56 -6.01 16.47
N GLY A 96 4.87 -6.98 17.33
CA GLY A 96 4.39 -7.06 18.71
C GLY A 96 2.87 -7.11 18.75
N VAL A 97 2.27 -8.09 18.07
CA VAL A 97 0.82 -8.27 17.97
C VAL A 97 0.32 -8.98 19.22
N GLU A 98 -0.34 -8.23 20.10
CA GLU A 98 -0.99 -8.75 21.31
C GLU A 98 -2.45 -9.05 21.01
N PHE A 99 -2.92 -10.23 21.43
CA PHE A 99 -4.29 -10.67 21.19
C PHE A 99 -4.95 -11.09 22.51
N SER A 100 -6.26 -10.91 22.61
CA SER A 100 -7.02 -11.38 23.75
C SER A 100 -7.13 -12.90 23.74
N GLY A 101 -7.24 -13.53 24.92
CA GLY A 101 -7.28 -14.99 25.03
C GLY A 101 -8.49 -15.66 24.36
N ASP A 102 -9.53 -14.89 24.04
CA ASP A 102 -10.68 -15.30 23.24
C ASP A 102 -10.53 -14.99 21.74
N PHE A 103 -9.40 -14.41 21.32
CA PHE A 103 -9.10 -13.94 19.98
C PHE A 103 -10.10 -12.91 19.42
N GLY A 104 -10.87 -12.27 20.30
CA GLY A 104 -11.84 -11.24 19.93
C GLY A 104 -11.21 -9.89 19.60
N SER A 105 -9.96 -9.66 20.03
CA SER A 105 -9.23 -8.42 19.76
C SER A 105 -7.75 -8.68 19.51
N ALA A 106 -7.14 -7.83 18.67
CA ALA A 106 -5.72 -7.85 18.41
C ALA A 106 -5.19 -6.41 18.21
N THR A 107 -4.02 -6.10 18.80
CA THR A 107 -3.36 -4.81 18.70
C THR A 107 -1.88 -5.00 18.40
N ALA A 108 -1.38 -4.33 17.37
CA ALA A 108 0.04 -4.31 17.02
C ALA A 108 0.73 -3.10 17.67
N ALA A 109 1.88 -3.32 18.29
CA ALA A 109 2.70 -2.23 18.82
C ALA A 109 3.13 -1.26 17.70
N THR A 110 3.53 -1.80 16.55
CA THR A 110 3.81 -1.02 15.33
C THR A 110 3.29 -1.74 14.11
N ALA A 111 2.79 -0.99 13.12
CA ALA A 111 2.42 -1.53 11.82
C ALA A 111 2.98 -0.67 10.70
N THR A 112 3.48 -1.29 9.64
CA THR A 112 3.85 -0.65 8.37
C THR A 112 3.02 -1.28 7.26
N GLY A 113 2.43 -0.46 6.40
CA GLY A 113 1.67 -0.92 5.24
C GLY A 113 2.23 -0.34 3.95
N THR A 114 2.21 -1.11 2.87
CA THR A 114 2.54 -0.63 1.52
C THR A 114 1.43 -1.01 0.56
N ALA A 115 0.99 -0.07 -0.26
CA ALA A 115 -0.02 -0.29 -1.29
C ALA A 115 0.46 0.25 -2.64
N THR A 116 0.37 -0.56 -3.69
CA THR A 116 0.73 -0.15 -5.06
C THR A 116 -0.52 0.02 -5.91
N ILE A 117 -0.75 1.23 -6.38
CA ILE A 117 -1.88 1.56 -7.27
C ILE A 117 -1.34 1.69 -8.70
N PRO A 118 -1.82 0.87 -9.65
CA PRO A 118 -1.37 0.92 -11.04
C PRO A 118 -1.70 2.25 -11.71
N TYR A 119 -0.81 2.70 -12.59
CA TYR A 119 -1.03 3.90 -13.40
C TYR A 119 -2.34 3.87 -14.21
N GLY A 120 -2.74 2.69 -14.70
CA GLY A 120 -3.99 2.52 -15.43
C GLY A 120 -5.23 2.76 -14.55
N GLU A 121 -5.17 2.41 -13.27
CA GLU A 121 -6.27 2.67 -12.32
C GLU A 121 -6.32 4.14 -11.95
N LEU A 122 -5.15 4.77 -11.74
CA LEU A 122 -5.06 6.22 -11.52
C LEU A 122 -5.60 7.02 -12.71
N LEU A 123 -5.33 6.58 -13.94
CA LEU A 123 -5.84 7.21 -15.15
C LEU A 123 -7.37 7.11 -15.26
N LYS A 124 -7.95 5.97 -14.89
CA LYS A 124 -9.42 5.79 -14.82
C LYS A 124 -10.03 6.69 -13.76
N ALA A 125 -9.44 6.71 -12.56
CA ALA A 125 -9.93 7.50 -11.42
C ALA A 125 -9.80 9.02 -11.67
N ALA A 126 -8.75 9.44 -12.37
CA ALA A 126 -8.54 10.84 -12.74
C ALA A 126 -9.56 11.38 -13.75
N GLN A 127 -10.46 10.52 -14.27
CA GLN A 127 -11.48 10.84 -15.27
C GLN A 127 -10.87 11.69 -16.38
N ALA A 128 -10.21 11.04 -17.35
CA ALA A 128 -9.47 11.67 -18.46
C ALA A 128 -10.33 12.53 -19.42
N GLU A 129 -11.23 13.34 -18.88
CA GLU A 129 -11.96 14.39 -19.55
C GLU A 129 -11.00 15.52 -19.91
N PRO A 130 -11.21 16.18 -21.06
CA PRO A 130 -10.44 17.36 -21.42
C PRO A 130 -10.67 18.49 -20.41
N ALA A 131 -9.61 18.88 -19.69
CA ALA A 131 -9.62 20.04 -18.83
C ALA A 131 -9.19 21.28 -19.62
N GLN A 132 -9.91 22.38 -19.49
CA GLN A 132 -9.51 23.65 -20.09
C GLN A 132 -8.36 24.26 -19.28
N VAL A 133 -7.18 24.32 -19.88
CA VAL A 133 -5.94 24.83 -19.25
C VAL A 133 -5.60 26.25 -19.68
N GLY A 134 -6.32 26.80 -20.66
CA GLY A 134 -6.21 28.19 -21.11
C GLY A 134 -7.28 28.57 -22.12
N PRO A 135 -7.37 29.86 -22.51
CA PRO A 135 -8.31 30.32 -23.53
C PRO A 135 -8.09 29.58 -24.85
N GLY A 136 -9.06 28.72 -25.23
CA GLY A 136 -8.94 27.88 -26.42
C GLY A 136 -7.97 26.71 -26.28
N ILE A 137 -7.43 26.42 -25.10
CA ILE A 137 -6.49 25.30 -24.89
C ILE A 137 -7.11 24.26 -23.96
N THR A 138 -7.27 23.05 -24.46
CA THR A 138 -7.73 21.89 -23.69
C THR A 138 -6.60 20.87 -23.57
N ALA A 139 -6.42 20.30 -22.39
CA ALA A 139 -5.46 19.23 -22.14
C ALA A 139 -6.20 18.02 -21.59
N ARG A 140 -5.84 16.84 -22.08
CA ARG A 140 -6.37 15.56 -21.65
C ARG A 140 -5.22 14.69 -21.17
N LEU A 141 -5.41 14.01 -20.05
CA LEU A 141 -4.45 13.02 -19.58
C LEU A 141 -4.47 11.80 -20.52
N ALA A 142 -3.35 11.56 -21.20
CA ALA A 142 -3.20 10.48 -22.17
C ALA A 142 -2.47 9.27 -21.60
N GLY A 143 -1.62 9.48 -20.59
CA GLY A 143 -0.87 8.40 -19.96
C GLY A 143 -0.19 8.79 -18.66
N LEU A 144 0.02 7.80 -17.81
CA LEU A 144 0.84 7.87 -16.60
C LEU A 144 1.84 6.72 -16.64
N SER A 145 3.08 6.99 -16.27
CA SER A 145 4.17 6.01 -16.24
C SER A 145 5.25 6.42 -15.26
N ASP A 146 6.18 5.50 -14.96
CA ASP A 146 7.37 5.82 -14.18
C ASP A 146 8.27 6.82 -14.94
N GLY A 147 8.58 7.93 -14.28
CA GLY A 147 9.48 8.97 -14.77
C GLY A 147 10.92 8.83 -14.28
N GLY A 148 11.21 7.84 -13.43
CA GLY A 148 12.49 7.68 -12.76
C GLY A 148 12.64 8.60 -11.55
N ASP A 149 13.57 8.28 -10.65
CA ASP A 149 13.88 9.05 -9.44
C ASP A 149 12.65 9.33 -8.54
N GLY A 150 11.67 8.42 -8.52
CA GLY A 150 10.44 8.56 -7.75
C GLY A 150 9.43 9.56 -8.33
N LYS A 151 9.62 10.00 -9.58
CA LYS A 151 8.74 10.95 -10.28
C LYS A 151 7.78 10.22 -11.22
N ILE A 152 6.59 10.77 -11.38
CA ILE A 152 5.60 10.28 -12.34
C ILE A 152 5.81 11.03 -13.66
N LYS A 153 5.92 10.28 -14.76
CA LYS A 153 5.82 10.81 -16.12
C LYS A 153 4.34 10.89 -16.52
N VAL A 154 3.86 12.11 -16.72
CA VAL A 154 2.51 12.47 -17.13
C VAL A 154 2.53 12.81 -18.61
N GLU A 155 1.76 12.10 -19.43
CA GLU A 155 1.60 12.39 -20.86
C GLU A 155 0.27 13.07 -21.09
N LEU A 156 0.30 14.24 -21.73
CA LEU A 156 -0.87 15.06 -22.04
C LEU A 156 -1.09 15.13 -23.56
N GLU A 157 -2.33 14.98 -23.97
CA GLU A 157 -2.81 15.35 -25.30
C GLU A 157 -3.40 16.76 -25.24
N VAL A 158 -2.84 17.68 -26.00
CA VAL A 158 -3.25 19.10 -26.00
C VAL A 158 -4.00 19.40 -27.29
N SER A 159 -5.10 20.13 -27.16
CA SER A 159 -5.92 20.62 -28.27
C SER A 159 -6.00 22.14 -28.21
N LEU A 160 -5.83 22.79 -29.37
CA LEU A 160 -5.88 24.24 -29.55
C LEU A 160 -7.08 24.59 -30.43
N PHE A 161 -8.01 25.37 -29.89
CA PHE A 161 -9.27 25.76 -30.53
C PHE A 161 -10.04 24.57 -31.12
N GLY A 162 -10.02 23.43 -30.42
CA GLY A 162 -10.67 22.19 -30.84
C GLY A 162 -9.87 21.34 -31.85
N ALA A 163 -8.70 21.81 -32.31
CA ALA A 163 -7.79 21.02 -33.14
C ALA A 163 -6.77 20.28 -32.26
N GLU A 164 -6.70 18.95 -32.39
CA GLU A 164 -5.73 18.14 -31.66
C GLU A 164 -4.31 18.35 -32.20
N LEU A 165 -3.35 18.58 -31.30
CA LEU A 165 -1.95 18.66 -31.68
C LEU A 165 -1.37 17.26 -31.90
N PRO A 166 -0.54 17.05 -32.95
CA PRO A 166 0.03 15.74 -33.25
C PRO A 166 1.12 15.29 -32.25
N ARG A 167 1.50 16.13 -31.29
CA ARG A 167 2.55 15.83 -30.30
C ARG A 167 1.96 15.75 -28.90
N ARG A 168 2.18 14.61 -28.26
CA ARG A 168 1.98 14.45 -26.82
C ARG A 168 3.03 15.23 -26.07
N VAL A 169 2.60 15.86 -24.99
CA VAL A 169 3.44 16.66 -24.10
C VAL A 169 3.74 15.81 -22.87
N SER A 170 5.00 15.49 -22.62
CA SER A 170 5.40 14.74 -21.42
C SER A 170 5.92 15.66 -20.33
N LEU A 171 5.50 15.38 -19.10
CA LEU A 171 5.83 16.13 -17.90
C LEU A 171 6.29 15.22 -16.78
N LEU A 172 7.29 15.65 -16.03
CA LEU A 172 7.72 14.95 -14.81
C LEU A 172 7.10 15.65 -13.59
N SER A 173 6.38 14.88 -12.78
CA SER A 173 5.76 15.33 -11.54
C SER A 173 6.42 14.63 -10.36
N SER A 174 6.93 15.39 -9.41
CA SER A 174 7.40 14.89 -8.13
C SER A 174 6.22 14.72 -7.17
N LEU A 175 6.23 13.64 -6.41
CA LEU A 175 5.29 13.39 -5.32
C LEU A 175 6.03 13.67 -4.01
N ALA A 176 5.47 14.53 -3.17
CA ALA A 176 6.00 14.80 -1.85
C ALA A 176 4.91 14.54 -0.81
N VAL A 177 5.30 14.02 0.36
CA VAL A 177 4.39 13.93 1.51
C VAL A 177 4.75 15.04 2.50
N ARG A 178 3.78 15.88 2.85
CA ARG A 178 3.90 16.86 3.94
C ARG A 178 2.65 16.83 4.79
N ASP A 179 2.81 16.75 6.11
CA ASP A 179 1.70 16.80 7.08
C ASP A 179 0.59 15.77 6.80
N ASP A 180 0.95 14.50 6.55
CA ASP A 180 0.03 13.42 6.18
C ASP A 180 -0.74 13.65 4.86
N ARG A 181 -0.26 14.56 3.99
CA ARG A 181 -0.88 14.90 2.71
C ARG A 181 0.06 14.61 1.54
N VAL A 182 -0.53 14.15 0.43
CA VAL A 182 0.16 14.00 -0.85
C VAL A 182 0.16 15.35 -1.57
N GLU A 183 1.33 15.96 -1.70
CA GLU A 183 1.58 17.16 -2.50
C GLU A 183 2.17 16.72 -3.85
N VAL A 184 1.42 16.92 -4.93
CA VAL A 184 1.91 16.68 -6.30
C VAL A 184 2.51 17.99 -6.81
N ARG A 185 3.81 17.98 -7.11
CA ARG A 185 4.52 19.15 -7.62
C ARG A 185 5.04 18.87 -9.02
N ALA A 186 4.62 19.67 -10.00
CA ALA A 186 5.20 19.59 -11.34
C ALA A 186 6.58 20.26 -11.34
N ASP A 187 7.63 19.51 -11.68
CA ASP A 187 9.01 20.02 -11.61
C ASP A 187 9.38 20.89 -12.81
N VAL A 188 8.81 20.62 -13.98
CA VAL A 188 9.13 21.33 -15.22
C VAL A 188 7.88 21.44 -16.05
N LEU A 189 7.40 22.64 -16.39
CA LEU A 189 6.35 22.83 -17.39
C LEU A 189 7.01 22.91 -18.78
N PRO A 190 6.47 22.27 -19.82
CA PRO A 190 7.05 22.31 -21.15
C PRO A 190 6.59 23.60 -21.83
N ARG A 191 7.53 24.34 -22.44
CA ARG A 191 7.18 25.54 -23.19
C ARG A 191 6.51 25.12 -24.51
N ILE A 192 5.27 25.53 -24.72
CA ILE A 192 4.59 25.39 -26.02
C ILE A 192 4.74 26.74 -26.75
N GLY A 193 5.79 26.87 -27.57
CA GLY A 193 6.09 28.12 -28.30
C GLY A 193 6.60 29.26 -27.41
N ASP A 194 6.27 30.51 -27.77
CA ASP A 194 6.66 31.75 -27.05
C ASP A 194 5.70 32.13 -25.91
N VAL A 195 4.77 31.23 -25.55
CA VAL A 195 3.80 31.47 -24.48
C VAL A 195 4.34 30.83 -23.20
N ASP A 196 4.80 31.67 -22.28
CA ASP A 196 4.98 31.24 -20.90
C ASP A 196 3.60 30.80 -20.38
N LEU A 197 3.43 29.52 -20.03
CA LEU A 197 2.29 28.96 -19.29
C LEU A 197 2.28 29.47 -17.81
N VAL A 198 2.78 30.68 -17.62
CA VAL A 198 2.88 31.40 -16.37
C VAL A 198 1.71 32.37 -16.38
N GLU A 199 0.96 32.42 -15.29
CA GLU A 199 -0.19 33.31 -15.09
C GLU A 199 -1.44 32.99 -15.93
N SER A 200 -2.16 31.94 -15.53
CA SER A 200 -3.36 32.16 -14.71
C SER A 200 -4.13 30.85 -14.52
N ARG A 201 -4.38 30.52 -13.25
CA ARG A 201 -5.25 29.43 -12.75
C ARG A 201 -4.70 28.00 -12.84
N ILE A 202 -3.66 27.71 -12.06
CA ILE A 202 -3.63 26.44 -11.29
C ILE A 202 -4.12 26.76 -9.88
N ARG A 203 -5.39 27.14 -9.77
CA ARG A 203 -6.13 27.17 -8.49
C ARG A 203 -7.34 26.23 -8.53
N ALA A 204 -7.50 25.49 -9.63
CA ALA A 204 -8.59 24.54 -9.86
C ALA A 204 -8.13 23.08 -10.00
N VAL A 205 -6.81 22.83 -10.15
CA VAL A 205 -6.24 21.47 -10.22
C VAL A 205 -5.45 21.12 -8.93
N SER A 206 -5.20 22.10 -8.06
CA SER A 206 -4.60 21.90 -6.73
C SER A 206 -5.62 21.55 -5.64
N ASP A 207 -6.89 21.36 -6.01
CA ASP A 207 -7.95 20.95 -5.09
C ASP A 207 -8.37 19.49 -5.30
N PHE A 208 -7.42 18.60 -5.67
CA PHE A 208 -7.51 17.19 -5.23
C PHE A 208 -7.28 17.12 -3.71
N ARG A 209 -8.14 17.84 -2.97
CA ARG A 209 -8.28 17.79 -1.52
C ARG A 209 -9.12 16.57 -1.18
N GLN A 210 -8.62 15.38 -1.50
CA GLN A 210 -9.16 14.20 -0.86
C GLN A 210 -8.46 14.08 0.48
N VAL A 211 -9.16 14.65 1.45
CA VAL A 211 -8.79 14.67 2.85
C VAL A 211 -8.69 13.23 3.32
N ILE A 212 -7.47 12.68 3.45
CA ILE A 212 -7.24 11.47 4.27
C ILE A 212 -7.17 11.92 5.74
N ASP A 213 -8.15 12.70 6.21
CA ASP A 213 -8.21 13.14 7.60
C ASP A 213 -8.70 11.92 8.39
N ARG A 214 -7.73 11.28 9.05
CA ARG A 214 -7.88 10.14 9.96
C ARG A 214 -7.98 8.80 9.25
N LEU A 215 -6.83 8.30 8.79
CA LEU A 215 -6.66 6.85 8.70
C LEU A 215 -6.97 6.26 10.09
N PRO A 216 -7.95 5.34 10.20
CA PRO A 216 -8.35 4.77 11.48
C PRO A 216 -7.19 4.01 12.13
N GLY A 217 -7.20 3.91 13.46
CA GLY A 217 -6.29 3.02 14.19
C GLY A 217 -4.84 3.50 14.35
N GLY A 218 -4.57 4.82 14.33
CA GLY A 218 -3.24 5.35 14.64
C GLY A 218 -2.22 5.27 13.48
N ILE A 219 -2.71 5.04 12.26
CA ILE A 219 -1.90 4.96 11.04
C ILE A 219 -1.70 6.36 10.45
N ARG A 220 -0.50 6.61 9.92
CA ARG A 220 -0.04 7.87 9.30
C ARG A 220 0.60 7.60 7.97
N LEU A 221 0.60 8.58 7.08
CA LEU A 221 1.20 8.47 5.77
C LEU A 221 2.71 8.73 5.88
N ASP A 222 3.54 7.76 5.49
CA ASP A 222 5.01 7.87 5.57
C ASP A 222 5.60 8.37 4.26
N ARG A 223 5.19 7.76 3.14
CA ARG A 223 5.76 8.06 1.81
C ARG A 223 4.76 7.79 0.71
N VAL A 224 4.85 8.58 -0.36
CA VAL A 224 4.23 8.28 -1.65
C VAL A 224 5.28 8.51 -2.73
N ALA A 225 5.51 7.51 -3.59
CA ALA A 225 6.53 7.55 -4.62
C ALA A 225 6.06 6.86 -5.90
N ALA A 226 6.54 7.33 -7.04
CA ALA A 226 6.40 6.60 -8.29
C ALA A 226 7.28 5.35 -8.27
N ALA A 227 6.73 4.24 -8.70
CA ALA A 227 7.40 2.96 -8.91
C ALA A 227 7.18 2.49 -10.35
N PRO A 228 7.93 1.49 -10.85
CA PRO A 228 7.78 0.99 -12.21
C PRO A 228 6.35 0.56 -12.55
N ASP A 229 5.67 -0.07 -11.60
CA ASP A 229 4.36 -0.70 -11.81
C ASP A 229 3.17 0.18 -11.37
N GLY A 230 3.43 1.34 -10.77
CA GLY A 230 2.39 2.22 -10.25
C GLY A 230 2.89 3.23 -9.24
N VAL A 231 1.98 3.80 -8.46
CA VAL A 231 2.31 4.66 -7.32
C VAL A 231 2.29 3.82 -6.06
N GLU A 232 3.43 3.76 -5.36
CA GLU A 232 3.57 3.11 -4.07
C GLU A 232 3.26 4.10 -2.95
N ILE A 233 2.41 3.67 -2.03
CA ILE A 233 1.99 4.39 -0.84
C ILE A 233 2.46 3.60 0.38
N THR A 234 3.28 4.20 1.22
CA THR A 234 3.72 3.63 2.50
C THR A 234 3.04 4.35 3.66
N VAL A 235 2.50 3.56 4.60
CA VAL A 235 1.91 4.04 5.84
C VAL A 235 2.57 3.40 7.05
N LYS A 236 2.57 4.10 8.19
CA LYS A 236 3.10 3.62 9.47
C LYS A 236 2.17 3.98 10.61
N GLY A 237 2.03 3.10 11.58
CA GLY A 237 1.25 3.35 12.78
C GLY A 237 1.89 2.74 14.03
N SER A 238 1.47 3.25 15.18
CA SER A 238 1.78 2.72 16.51
C SER A 238 0.47 2.42 17.24
N ASP A 239 0.46 1.35 18.03
CA ASP A 239 -0.73 0.89 18.77
C ASP A 239 -1.96 0.68 17.87
N VAL A 240 -1.73 -0.04 16.76
CA VAL A 240 -2.72 -0.24 15.70
C VAL A 240 -3.65 -1.39 16.06
N ARG A 241 -4.94 -1.10 16.23
CA ARG A 241 -5.97 -2.12 16.46
C ARG A 241 -6.28 -2.84 15.14
N LEU A 242 -6.08 -4.16 15.13
CA LEU A 242 -6.27 -5.03 13.96
C LEU A 242 -7.66 -5.68 13.94
N ALA A 243 -8.19 -6.01 15.12
CA ALA A 243 -9.50 -6.62 15.30
C ALA A 243 -10.11 -6.20 16.64
N GLY A 244 -11.45 -6.13 16.69
CA GLY A 244 -12.23 -5.78 17.88
C GLY A 244 -13.23 -4.65 17.64
#